data_AF-A0A4X1T1L5-F1
#
_entry.id   AF-A0A4X1T1L5-F1
#
_cell.length_a   1.000
_cell.length_b   1.000
_cell.length_c   1.000
_cell.angle_alpha   90.00
_cell.angle_beta   90.00
_cell.angle_gamma   90.00
#
_symmetry.space_group_name_H-M   'P 1'
#
loop_
_entity.id
_entity.type
_entity.pdbx_description
1 polymer ?
#
loop_
_entity_poly.entity_id
_entity_poly.type
_entity_poly.pdbx_seq_one_letter_code
_entity_poly.pdbx_strand_id
1 'polypeptide(L)'
;MWAVLSLLCAGAWLLGPPACGASNLAVSSFEKLHFKSWMVQHQKKYSLEEYHHRLQVFVSNWRKINAHNAGNHTFKLGLNQFSDMSFDEIRHKYLWSEPQNCSATKGNYLRGTGPYPPSMDWRKKGNFVSPVKNQSSWWTAPRTSTITAAKGRSLAR
;
A
#
# COMPACT_ATOMS: atom_id res chain seq x y z
N MET A 1 9.29 -48.04 58.62
CA MET A 1 10.61 -47.41 58.82
C MET A 1 11.34 -47.41 57.48
N TRP A 2 11.61 -46.21 56.94
CA TRP A 2 12.49 -45.83 55.80
C TRP A 2 12.09 -46.16 54.33
N ALA A 3 11.54 -45.11 53.70
CA ALA A 3 11.87 -44.51 52.39
C ALA A 3 12.26 -45.38 51.19
N VAL A 4 11.57 -45.17 50.05
CA VAL A 4 12.23 -44.86 48.77
C VAL A 4 11.40 -43.80 48.01
N LEU A 5 12.01 -42.63 47.82
CA LEU A 5 11.56 -41.56 46.93
C LEU A 5 11.78 -42.00 45.47
N SER A 6 10.80 -41.82 44.59
CA SER A 6 11.06 -41.81 43.15
C SER A 6 10.40 -40.58 42.54
N LEU A 7 11.30 -39.65 42.17
CA LEU A 7 11.14 -38.56 41.21
C LEU A 7 10.17 -38.91 40.07
N LEU A 8 9.36 -37.93 39.67
CA LEU A 8 9.27 -37.54 38.25
C LEU A 8 8.84 -36.07 38.16
N CYS A 9 9.71 -35.31 37.52
CA CYS A 9 9.72 -33.87 37.41
C CYS A 9 8.48 -33.33 36.67
N ALA A 10 7.90 -32.27 37.23
CA ALA A 10 6.98 -31.40 36.51
C ALA A 10 7.71 -30.74 35.33
N GLY A 11 7.37 -31.14 34.11
CA GLY A 11 7.75 -30.42 32.90
C GLY A 11 6.96 -29.12 32.81
N ALA A 12 7.53 -28.04 33.32
CA ALA A 12 7.05 -26.69 33.05
C ALA A 12 7.34 -26.35 31.58
N TRP A 13 6.31 -26.44 30.74
CA TRP A 13 6.38 -25.90 29.39
C TRP A 13 6.46 -24.37 29.48
N LEU A 14 7.67 -23.84 29.37
CA LEU A 14 7.92 -22.43 29.14
C LEU A 14 7.44 -22.06 27.73
N LEU A 15 6.14 -21.84 27.59
CA LEU A 15 5.59 -21.06 26.48
C LEU A 15 5.89 -19.59 26.76
N GLY A 16 7.11 -19.16 26.43
CA GLY A 16 7.41 -17.75 26.29
C GLY A 16 6.50 -17.15 25.21
N PRO A 17 5.93 -15.95 25.41
CA PRO A 17 5.12 -15.31 24.37
C PRO A 17 5.96 -15.12 23.10
N PRO A 18 5.36 -15.25 21.89
CA PRO A 18 6.06 -14.95 20.67
C PRO A 18 6.41 -13.47 20.69
N ALA A 19 7.68 -13.16 20.95
CA ALA A 19 8.20 -11.83 20.76
C ALA A 19 8.15 -11.54 19.26
N CYS A 20 7.07 -10.92 18.79
CA CYS A 20 7.07 -10.14 17.56
C CYS A 20 8.00 -8.95 17.77
N GLY A 21 9.31 -9.21 17.75
CA GLY A 21 10.32 -8.18 17.76
C GLY A 21 10.23 -7.42 16.45
N ALA A 22 9.78 -6.17 16.50
CA ALA A 22 10.09 -5.21 15.46
C ALA A 22 11.62 -5.12 15.39
N SER A 23 12.20 -5.86 14.45
CA SER A 23 13.64 -5.86 14.25
C SER A 23 14.03 -4.51 13.68
N ASN A 24 14.81 -3.74 14.44
CA ASN A 24 15.48 -2.56 13.92
C ASN A 24 16.39 -3.02 12.78
N LEU A 25 16.06 -2.65 11.54
CA LEU A 25 16.91 -2.98 10.41
C LEU A 25 18.22 -2.24 10.58
N ALA A 26 19.34 -2.94 10.38
CA ALA A 26 20.62 -2.29 10.17
C ALA A 26 20.52 -1.48 8.87
N VAL A 27 20.46 -0.15 9.00
CA VAL A 27 20.35 0.78 7.88
C VAL A 27 21.74 1.26 7.47
N SER A 28 22.11 1.00 6.22
CA SER A 28 23.37 1.44 5.63
C SER A 28 23.42 2.95 5.37
N SER A 29 24.62 3.51 5.26
CA SER A 29 24.81 4.92 4.89
C SER A 29 24.19 5.27 3.54
N PHE A 30 24.24 4.34 2.58
CA PHE A 30 23.65 4.50 1.25
C PHE A 30 22.12 4.63 1.30
N GLU A 31 21.45 3.81 2.11
CA GLU A 31 20.00 3.88 2.30
C GLU A 31 19.58 5.18 3.01
N LYS A 32 20.38 5.67 3.96
CA LYS A 32 20.15 6.98 4.61
C LYS A 32 20.25 8.12 3.60
N LEU A 33 21.25 8.10 2.71
CA LEU A 33 21.41 9.11 1.67
C LEU A 33 20.22 9.13 0.71
N HIS A 34 19.75 7.95 0.30
CA HIS A 34 18.58 7.82 -0.55
C HIS A 34 17.31 8.32 0.12
N PHE A 35 17.11 8.01 1.40
CA PHE A 35 15.98 8.53 2.16
C PHE A 35 16.00 10.07 2.24
N LYS A 36 17.16 10.66 2.50
CA LYS A 36 17.31 12.13 2.50
C LYS A 36 16.99 12.75 1.14
N SER A 37 17.47 12.17 0.05
CA SER A 37 17.15 12.63 -1.31
C SER A 37 15.64 12.56 -1.58
N TRP A 38 15.02 11.43 -1.20
CA TRP A 38 13.58 11.23 -1.34
C TRP A 38 12.78 12.24 -0.50
N MET A 39 13.21 12.54 0.74
CA MET A 39 12.56 13.55 1.58
C MET A 39 12.57 14.94 0.93
N VAL A 40 13.69 15.34 0.32
CA VAL A 40 13.79 16.63 -0.39
C VAL A 40 12.85 16.65 -1.59
N GLN A 41 12.87 15.58 -2.41
CA GLN A 41 12.01 15.46 -3.58
C GLN A 41 10.51 15.52 -3.23
N HIS A 42 10.12 14.92 -2.11
CA HIS A 42 8.72 14.86 -1.65
C HIS A 42 8.38 15.92 -0.58
N GLN A 43 9.28 16.88 -0.35
CA GLN A 43 9.11 17.99 0.61
C GLN A 43 8.70 17.53 2.02
N LYS A 44 9.27 16.42 2.49
CA LYS A 44 8.98 15.84 3.80
C LYS A 44 9.87 16.43 4.89
N LYS A 45 9.27 16.68 6.06
CA LYS A 45 9.96 17.13 7.28
C LYS A 45 9.43 16.30 8.45
N TYR A 46 10.33 15.81 9.29
CA TYR A 46 10.00 14.98 10.45
C TYR A 46 10.72 15.49 11.70
N SER A 47 10.15 15.22 12.88
CA SER A 47 10.89 15.30 14.14
C SER A 47 11.98 14.23 14.19
N LEU A 48 12.92 14.33 15.13
CA LEU A 48 13.99 13.35 15.25
C LEU A 48 13.43 11.93 15.51
N GLU A 49 12.44 11.81 16.39
CA GLU A 49 11.79 10.55 16.72
C GLU A 49 11.07 9.95 15.50
N GLU A 50 10.27 10.76 14.79
CA GLU A 50 9.55 10.30 13.61
C GLU A 50 10.51 9.96 12.45
N TYR A 51 11.61 10.70 12.30
CA TYR A 51 12.61 10.45 11.27
C TYR A 51 13.16 9.02 11.34
N HIS A 52 13.48 8.53 12.55
CA HIS A 52 14.00 7.18 12.73
C HIS A 52 12.96 6.12 12.33
N HIS A 53 11.71 6.31 12.72
CA HIS A 53 10.62 5.42 12.32
C HIS A 53 10.40 5.42 10.79
N ARG A 54 10.29 6.61 10.18
CA ARG A 54 10.08 6.78 8.74
C ARG A 54 11.22 6.21 7.91
N LEU A 55 12.45 6.37 8.38
CA LEU A 55 13.63 5.77 7.75
C LEU A 55 13.54 4.24 7.74
N GLN A 56 13.14 3.61 8.84
CA GLN A 56 12.99 2.14 8.92
C GLN A 56 11.93 1.64 7.93
N VAL A 57 10.78 2.30 7.88
CA VAL A 57 9.70 1.97 6.93
C VAL A 57 10.17 2.16 5.49
N PHE A 58 10.84 3.27 5.19
CA PHE A 58 11.38 3.56 3.86
C PHE A 58 12.39 2.50 3.41
N VAL A 59 13.34 2.12 4.27
CA VAL A 59 14.33 1.08 3.95
C VAL A 59 13.66 -0.27 3.73
N SER A 60 12.69 -0.64 4.57
CA SER A 60 11.92 -1.87 4.39
C SER A 60 11.22 -1.88 3.02
N ASN A 61 10.57 -0.79 2.65
CA ASN A 61 9.90 -0.65 1.35
C ASN A 61 10.91 -0.64 0.19
N TRP A 62 12.03 0.05 0.32
CA TRP A 62 13.10 0.07 -0.68
C TRP A 62 13.62 -1.34 -0.97
N ARG A 63 13.93 -2.12 0.07
CA ARG A 63 14.42 -3.50 -0.07
C ARG A 63 13.38 -4.39 -0.73
N LYS A 64 12.10 -4.25 -0.36
CA LYS A 64 10.98 -4.96 -1.02
C LYS A 64 10.88 -4.62 -2.51
N ILE A 65 11.00 -3.34 -2.86
CA ILE A 65 10.98 -2.87 -4.26
C ILE A 65 12.14 -3.51 -5.04
N ASN A 66 13.35 -3.48 -4.49
CA ASN A 66 14.52 -4.05 -5.14
C ASN A 66 14.39 -5.57 -5.32
N ALA A 67 13.93 -6.28 -4.30
CA ALA A 67 13.71 -7.72 -4.38
C ALA A 67 12.65 -8.08 -5.43
N HIS A 68 11.51 -7.38 -5.45
CA HIS A 68 10.46 -7.56 -6.47
C HIS A 68 10.99 -7.25 -7.87
N ASN A 69 11.73 -6.15 -8.04
CA ASN A 69 12.22 -5.74 -9.34
C ASN A 69 13.35 -6.63 -9.89
N ALA A 70 14.12 -7.30 -9.02
CA ALA A 70 15.10 -8.31 -9.41
C ALA A 70 14.45 -9.63 -9.86
N GLY A 71 13.22 -9.90 -9.43
CA GLY A 71 12.44 -11.05 -9.87
C GLY A 71 11.82 -10.91 -11.26
N ASN A 72 11.22 -12.00 -11.74
CA ASN A 72 10.47 -12.05 -12.99
C ASN A 72 8.99 -11.77 -12.75
N HIS A 73 8.59 -10.50 -12.85
CA HIS A 73 7.21 -10.05 -12.65
C HIS A 73 6.76 -9.19 -13.83
N THR A 74 5.45 -9.20 -14.10
CA THR A 74 4.81 -8.43 -15.17
C THR A 74 4.74 -6.92 -14.89
N PHE A 75 5.06 -6.50 -13.67
CA PHE A 75 5.11 -5.10 -13.27
C PHE A 75 6.32 -4.83 -12.38
N LYS A 76 6.74 -3.57 -12.33
CA LYS A 76 7.82 -3.08 -11.47
C LYS A 76 7.26 -2.15 -10.40
N LEU A 77 7.87 -2.18 -9.23
CA LEU A 77 7.61 -1.26 -8.15
C LEU A 77 8.58 -0.07 -8.23
N GLY A 78 8.20 1.06 -7.66
CA GLY A 78 9.03 2.25 -7.61
C GLY A 78 8.75 3.06 -6.35
N LEU A 79 9.71 3.89 -5.98
CA LEU A 79 9.53 4.83 -4.88
C LEU A 79 8.53 5.92 -5.30
N ASN A 80 7.66 6.27 -4.37
CA ASN A 80 6.60 7.23 -4.57
C ASN A 80 6.29 7.95 -3.25
N GLN A 81 5.22 8.75 -3.21
CA GLN A 81 4.83 9.53 -2.05
C GLN A 81 4.43 8.70 -0.81
N PHE A 82 4.25 7.39 -0.95
CA PHE A 82 3.88 6.45 0.10
C PHE A 82 5.06 5.60 0.60
N SER A 83 6.28 5.83 0.09
CA SER A 83 7.43 4.99 0.41
C SER A 83 7.86 5.05 1.88
N ASP A 84 7.49 6.09 2.63
CA ASP A 84 7.72 6.24 4.08
C ASP A 84 6.56 5.73 4.96
N MET A 85 5.52 5.15 4.36
CA MET A 85 4.33 4.70 5.08
C MET A 85 4.23 3.18 5.13
N SER A 86 3.72 2.67 6.25
CA SER A 86 3.35 1.26 6.36
C SER A 86 2.05 1.00 5.58
N PHE A 87 1.81 -0.27 5.23
CA PHE A 87 0.54 -0.63 4.58
C PHE A 87 -0.66 -0.31 5.46
N ASP A 88 -0.54 -0.49 6.77
CA ASP A 88 -1.60 -0.14 7.71
C ASP A 88 -1.86 1.37 7.74
N GLU A 89 -0.82 2.21 7.72
CA GLU A 89 -1.00 3.66 7.62
C GLU A 89 -1.68 4.06 6.31
N ILE A 90 -1.30 3.44 5.18
CA ILE A 90 -1.93 3.67 3.88
C ILE A 90 -3.40 3.28 3.94
N ARG A 91 -3.70 2.12 4.53
CA ARG A 91 -5.07 1.61 4.69
C ARG A 91 -5.94 2.58 5.46
N HIS A 92 -5.45 3.10 6.58
CA HIS A 92 -6.22 4.03 7.43
C HIS A 92 -6.39 5.42 6.80
N LYS A 93 -5.42 5.91 6.02
CA LYS A 93 -5.45 7.29 5.49
C LYS A 93 -6.09 7.41 4.10
N TYR A 94 -5.88 6.42 3.23
CA TYR A 94 -6.19 6.52 1.80
C TYR A 94 -7.20 5.50 1.29
N LEU A 95 -7.42 4.39 2.00
CA LEU A 95 -8.35 3.34 1.59
C LEU A 95 -9.67 3.43 2.37
N TRP A 96 -10.69 2.73 1.89
CA TRP A 96 -11.94 2.61 2.63
C TRP A 96 -11.69 1.88 3.96
N SER A 97 -12.13 2.50 5.05
CA SER A 97 -12.09 1.92 6.39
C SER A 97 -13.03 0.74 6.53
N GLU A 98 -14.15 0.78 5.81
CA GLU A 98 -15.23 -0.20 5.89
C GLU A 98 -15.62 -0.74 4.50
N PRO A 99 -16.04 -2.02 4.42
CA PRO A 99 -16.60 -2.58 3.20
C PRO A 99 -17.76 -1.73 2.69
N GLN A 100 -17.77 -1.45 1.40
CA GLN A 100 -18.89 -0.79 0.76
C GLN A 100 -19.89 -1.83 0.23
N ASN A 101 -21.16 -1.43 0.08
CA ASN A 101 -22.20 -2.27 -0.50
C ASN A 101 -22.04 -2.37 -2.03
N CYS A 102 -20.95 -3.02 -2.47
CA CYS A 102 -20.62 -3.20 -3.88
C CYS A 102 -21.36 -4.38 -4.52
N SER A 103 -21.89 -5.31 -3.73
CA SER A 103 -22.67 -6.44 -4.25
C SER A 103 -24.05 -5.96 -4.65
N ALA A 104 -24.44 -6.26 -5.89
CA ALA A 104 -25.76 -5.95 -6.42
C ALA A 104 -26.33 -7.17 -7.14
N THR A 105 -27.56 -7.55 -6.79
CA THR A 105 -28.31 -8.63 -7.45
C THR A 105 -29.15 -8.13 -8.63
N LYS A 106 -29.20 -6.81 -8.85
CA LYS A 106 -29.97 -6.16 -9.90
C LYS A 106 -29.07 -5.19 -10.69
N GLY A 107 -29.16 -5.24 -12.01
CA GLY A 107 -28.47 -4.33 -12.93
C GLY A 107 -29.31 -4.14 -14.20
N ASN A 108 -29.17 -2.99 -14.84
CA ASN A 108 -29.95 -2.61 -16.03
C ASN A 108 -29.11 -2.47 -17.31
N TYR A 109 -27.80 -2.73 -17.24
CA TYR A 109 -26.93 -2.69 -18.40
C TYR A 109 -27.08 -3.98 -19.22
N LEU A 110 -27.56 -3.84 -20.46
CA LEU A 110 -27.60 -4.92 -21.44
C LEU A 110 -26.42 -4.76 -22.40
N ARG A 111 -25.56 -5.78 -22.47
CA ARG A 111 -24.39 -5.77 -23.37
C ARG A 111 -24.84 -6.02 -24.81
N GLY A 112 -24.37 -5.20 -25.74
CA GLY A 112 -24.59 -5.40 -27.18
C GLY A 112 -23.75 -6.53 -27.80
N THR A 113 -23.76 -6.65 -29.13
CA THR A 113 -23.02 -7.66 -29.90
C THR A 113 -21.81 -7.05 -30.61
N GLY A 114 -20.69 -7.77 -30.65
CA GLY A 114 -19.42 -7.33 -31.26
C GLY A 114 -19.38 -7.44 -32.79
N PRO A 115 -18.24 -7.10 -33.43
CA PRO A 115 -16.88 -7.08 -32.86
C PRO A 115 -16.50 -5.77 -32.14
N TYR A 116 -15.68 -5.90 -31.09
CA TYR A 116 -15.09 -4.77 -30.37
C TYR A 116 -13.66 -4.49 -30.85
N PRO A 117 -13.16 -3.25 -30.76
CA PRO A 117 -11.79 -2.94 -31.14
C PRO A 117 -10.77 -3.67 -30.25
N PRO A 118 -9.61 -4.08 -30.78
CA PRO A 118 -8.58 -4.80 -30.04
C PRO A 118 -7.92 -3.96 -28.94
N SER A 119 -7.97 -2.62 -29.05
CA SER A 119 -7.51 -1.71 -28.00
C SER A 119 -8.33 -0.41 -28.02
N MET A 120 -8.50 0.21 -26.85
CA MET A 120 -9.22 1.48 -26.72
C MET A 120 -8.55 2.35 -25.65
N ASP A 121 -8.15 3.56 -26.03
CA ASP A 121 -7.61 4.59 -25.12
C ASP A 121 -8.38 5.91 -25.32
N TRP A 122 -9.23 6.26 -24.34
CA TRP A 122 -10.04 7.47 -24.38
C TRP A 122 -9.21 8.77 -24.36
N ARG A 123 -7.96 8.72 -23.88
CA ARG A 123 -7.05 9.88 -23.88
C ARG A 123 -6.62 10.27 -25.27
N LYS A 124 -6.58 9.31 -26.21
CA LYS A 124 -6.21 9.54 -27.62
C LYS A 124 -7.39 9.94 -28.49
N LYS A 125 -8.62 9.74 -28.02
CA LYS A 125 -9.84 10.02 -28.79
C LYS A 125 -10.26 11.49 -28.77
N GLY A 126 -9.64 12.31 -27.91
CA GLY A 126 -9.97 13.72 -27.74
C GLY A 126 -9.80 14.14 -26.28
N ASN A 127 -10.29 15.32 -25.95
CA ASN A 127 -10.23 15.85 -24.58
C ASN A 127 -11.35 15.26 -23.68
N PHE A 128 -11.46 13.93 -23.61
CA PHE A 128 -12.47 13.25 -22.79
C PHE A 128 -11.97 12.88 -21.39
N VAL A 129 -10.65 12.91 -21.17
CA VAL A 129 -10.01 12.53 -19.91
C VAL A 129 -9.35 13.76 -19.30
N SER A 130 -9.80 14.16 -18.10
CA SER A 130 -9.19 15.27 -17.37
C SER A 130 -7.79 14.91 -16.83
N PRO A 131 -6.94 15.92 -16.52
CA PRO A 131 -5.67 15.69 -15.83
C PRO A 131 -5.83 14.88 -14.54
N VAL A 132 -4.77 14.15 -14.18
CA VAL A 132 -4.72 13.34 -12.95
C VAL A 132 -4.81 14.25 -11.73
N LYS A 133 -5.66 13.88 -10.77
CA LYS A 133 -5.87 14.62 -9.52
C LYS A 133 -5.31 13.84 -8.33
N ASN A 134 -4.99 14.56 -7.25
CA ASN A 134 -4.62 13.97 -5.96
C ASN A 134 -5.85 13.96 -5.04
N GLN A 135 -6.20 12.79 -4.53
CA GLN A 135 -7.37 12.59 -3.66
C GLN A 135 -7.11 13.03 -2.21
N SER A 136 -5.84 13.22 -1.82
CA SER A 136 -5.35 13.57 -0.47
C SER A 136 -5.72 12.60 0.67
N SER A 137 -6.95 12.07 0.73
CA SER A 137 -7.45 11.13 1.76
C SER A 137 -8.65 10.30 1.27
N TRP A 138 -9.02 9.27 2.05
CA TRP A 138 -10.01 8.26 1.66
C TRP A 138 -11.41 8.78 1.34
N TRP A 139 -11.89 9.85 1.99
CA TRP A 139 -13.26 10.34 1.81
C TRP A 139 -13.54 10.96 0.44
N THR A 140 -12.50 11.33 -0.31
CA THR A 140 -12.66 11.94 -1.64
C THR A 140 -12.55 10.94 -2.79
N ALA A 141 -12.18 9.68 -2.53
CA ALA A 141 -11.96 8.69 -3.59
C ALA A 141 -13.23 8.42 -4.43
N PRO A 142 -14.41 8.13 -3.81
CA PRO A 142 -15.65 7.94 -4.57
C PRO A 142 -16.11 9.21 -5.30
N ARG A 143 -15.80 10.39 -4.75
CA ARG A 143 -16.12 11.69 -5.35
C ARG A 143 -15.29 11.91 -6.62
N THR A 144 -13.99 11.62 -6.56
CA THR A 144 -13.07 11.83 -7.68
C THR A 144 -13.39 10.90 -8.84
N SER A 145 -13.74 9.63 -8.56
CA SER A 145 -14.18 8.69 -9.60
C SER A 145 -15.48 9.16 -10.28
N THR A 146 -16.47 9.58 -9.49
CA THR A 146 -17.78 10.04 -10.00
C THR A 146 -17.64 11.29 -10.86
N ILE A 147 -16.87 12.29 -10.40
CA ILE A 147 -16.64 13.53 -11.16
C ILE A 147 -15.93 13.25 -12.48
N THR A 148 -14.91 12.37 -12.47
CA THR A 148 -14.14 12.06 -13.67
C THR A 148 -15.01 11.35 -14.72
N ALA A 149 -15.82 10.37 -14.29
CA ALA A 149 -16.75 9.67 -15.17
C ALA A 149 -17.85 10.58 -15.73
N ALA A 150 -18.45 11.44 -14.90
CA ALA A 150 -19.46 12.39 -15.33
C ALA A 150 -18.91 13.41 -16.34
N LYS A 151 -17.69 13.92 -16.10
CA LYS A 151 -17.03 14.84 -17.02
C LYS A 151 -16.70 14.18 -18.36
N GLY A 152 -16.18 12.96 -18.35
CA GLY A 152 -15.94 12.21 -19.60
C GLY A 152 -17.21 11.97 -20.40
N ARG A 153 -18.33 11.63 -19.74
CA ARG A 153 -19.64 11.48 -20.39
C ARG A 153 -20.15 12.79 -20.99
N SER A 154 -19.98 13.91 -20.29
CA SER A 154 -20.41 15.22 -20.79
C SER A 154 -19.63 15.66 -22.03
N LEU A 155 -18.34 15.32 -22.09
CA LEU A 155 -17.48 15.72 -23.19
C LEU A 155 -17.66 14.82 -24.43
N ALA A 156 -18.14 13.59 -24.24
CA ALA A 156 -18.37 12.62 -25.32
C ALA A 156 -19.74 12.74 -26.01
N ARG A 157 -20.58 13.72 -25.63
CA ARG A 157 -21.80 14.09 -26.36
C ARG A 157 -21.52 15.26 -27.29
#